data_AF-A0A7X6VVA9-F1
#
_entry.id   AF-A0A7X6VVA9-F1
#
_cell.length_a   1.000
_cell.length_b   1.000
_cell.length_c   1.000
_cell.angle_alpha   90.00
_cell.angle_beta   90.00
_cell.angle_gamma   90.00
#
_symmetry.space_group_name_H-M   'P 1'
#
loop_
_entity.id
_entity.type
_entity.pdbx_description
1 polymer ?
#
loop_
_entity_poly.entity_id
_entity_poly.type
_entity_poly.pdbx_seq_one_letter_code
_entity_poly.pdbx_strand_id
1 'polypeptide(L)'
;MNHILFVSGGELVIVMLLALLLFGAKAIPDIAKTLGKGMREFRKATNEIKRELEENTSDFKRDIDDVRSTISREANQIKQDIDKVSSTVTRETEEISKDLNKNLDDLSKPVESSTGKSADENYDYLQD
;
A
#
# COMPACT_ATOMS: atom_id res chain seq x y z
N MET A 1 35.70 -32.95 27.94
CA MET A 1 34.64 -33.97 27.86
C MET A 1 33.96 -33.82 26.51
N ASN A 2 34.62 -34.27 25.44
CA ASN A 2 34.12 -34.18 24.06
C ASN A 2 34.47 -35.50 23.36
N HIS A 3 33.60 -36.51 23.52
CA HIS A 3 33.76 -37.81 22.86
C HIS A 3 33.15 -37.85 21.44
N ILE A 4 32.38 -36.83 21.05
CA ILE A 4 31.63 -36.81 19.78
C ILE A 4 32.52 -36.46 18.57
N LEU A 5 33.69 -35.85 18.77
CA LEU A 5 34.58 -35.42 17.68
C LEU A 5 35.54 -36.51 17.16
N PHE A 6 35.57 -37.68 17.81
CA PHE A 6 36.40 -38.83 17.42
C PHE A 6 35.58 -40.10 17.23
N VAL A 7 34.33 -40.01 16.78
CA VAL A 7 33.59 -41.20 16.31
C VAL A 7 34.28 -41.70 15.05
N SER A 8 35.31 -42.51 15.27
CA SER A 8 36.02 -43.29 14.28
C SER A 8 35.04 -44.21 13.57
N GLY A 9 35.29 -44.53 12.30
CA GLY A 9 34.46 -45.48 11.55
C GLY A 9 34.26 -46.82 12.26
N GLY A 10 35.20 -47.24 13.11
CA GLY A 10 35.06 -48.43 13.95
C GLY A 10 33.94 -48.33 15.00
N GLU A 11 33.78 -47.18 15.64
CA GLU A 11 32.72 -46.97 16.64
C GLU A 11 31.33 -46.99 15.99
N LEU A 12 31.19 -46.40 14.80
CA LEU A 12 29.96 -46.46 14.01
C LEU A 12 29.59 -47.91 13.67
N VAL A 13 30.57 -48.75 13.31
CA VAL A 13 30.34 -50.18 13.02
C VAL A 13 29.87 -50.93 14.26
N ILE A 14 30.43 -50.66 15.45
CA ILE A 14 30.00 -51.28 16.71
C ILE A 14 28.55 -50.88 17.03
N VAL A 15 28.19 -49.61 16.88
CA VAL A 15 26.82 -49.13 17.08
C VAL A 15 25.86 -49.78 16.07
N MET A 16 26.26 -49.90 14.80
CA MET A 16 25.47 -50.63 13.81
C MET A 16 25.29 -52.09 14.21
N LEU A 17 26.33 -52.80 14.65
CA LEU A 17 26.23 -54.18 15.09
C LEU A 17 25.25 -54.33 16.27
N LEU A 18 25.31 -53.44 17.27
CA LEU A 18 24.35 -53.43 18.37
C LEU A 18 22.92 -53.18 17.87
N ALA A 19 22.73 -52.23 16.95
CA ALA A 19 21.42 -51.99 16.34
C ALA A 19 20.90 -53.19 15.54
N LEU A 20 21.78 -53.91 14.83
CA LEU A 20 21.43 -55.14 14.09
C LEU A 20 21.14 -56.31 15.04
N LEU A 21 21.72 -56.34 16.25
CA LEU A 21 21.37 -57.34 17.27
C LEU A 21 20.00 -57.05 17.89
N LEU A 22 19.68 -55.79 18.14
CA LEU A 22 18.39 -55.39 18.72
C LEU A 22 17.24 -55.51 17.72
N PHE A 23 17.45 -55.04 16.49
CA PHE A 23 16.40 -54.91 15.47
C PHE A 23 16.50 -55.94 14.34
N GLY A 24 17.62 -56.66 14.23
CA GLY A 24 17.89 -57.60 13.15
C GLY A 24 18.50 -56.95 11.90
N ALA A 25 19.28 -57.73 11.14
CA ALA A 25 19.97 -57.24 9.94
C ALA A 25 19.04 -56.73 8.82
N LYS A 26 17.78 -57.16 8.84
CA LYS A 26 16.78 -56.84 7.84
C LYS A 26 16.00 -55.55 8.14
N ALA A 27 15.97 -55.09 9.38
CA ALA A 27 15.16 -53.93 9.78
C ALA A 27 15.64 -52.63 9.13
N ILE A 28 16.95 -52.39 9.11
CA ILE A 28 17.53 -51.17 8.53
C ILE A 28 17.23 -51.03 7.03
N PRO A 29 17.48 -52.03 6.17
CA PRO A 29 17.14 -51.91 4.75
C PRO A 29 15.63 -51.81 4.49
N ASP A 30 14.79 -52.44 5.30
CA ASP A 30 13.34 -52.36 5.14
C ASP A 30 12.77 -50.99 5.56
N ILE A 31 13.28 -50.39 6.64
CA ILE A 31 12.97 -49.01 7.04
C ILE A 31 13.44 -48.03 5.97
N ALA A 32 14.67 -48.17 5.46
CA ALA A 32 15.21 -47.32 4.42
C ALA A 32 14.38 -47.39 3.12
N LYS A 33 13.94 -48.59 2.70
CA LYS A 33 13.04 -48.76 1.55
C LYS A 33 11.69 -48.09 1.76
N THR A 34 11.12 -48.23 2.95
CA THR A 34 9.79 -47.67 3.27
C THR A 34 9.84 -46.15 3.34
N LEU A 35 10.82 -45.60 4.05
CA LEU A 35 11.06 -44.15 4.10
C LEU A 35 11.40 -43.59 2.72
N GLY A 36 12.20 -44.30 1.92
CA GLY A 36 12.52 -43.88 0.56
C GLY A 36 11.28 -43.80 -0.35
N LYS A 37 10.38 -44.79 -0.26
CA LYS A 37 9.09 -44.75 -0.95
C LYS A 37 8.22 -43.60 -0.44
N GLY A 38 8.11 -43.44 0.88
CA GLY A 38 7.34 -42.36 1.50
C GLY A 38 7.83 -40.97 1.10
N MET A 39 9.14 -40.74 1.13
CA MET A 39 9.76 -39.48 0.70
C MET A 39 9.56 -39.21 -0.79
N ARG A 40 9.59 -40.25 -1.63
CA ARG A 40 9.33 -40.12 -3.06
C ARG A 40 7.89 -39.70 -3.33
N GLU A 41 6.92 -40.35 -2.69
CA GLU A 41 5.50 -39.99 -2.82
C GLU A 41 5.21 -38.61 -2.23
N PHE A 42 5.79 -38.28 -1.06
CA PHE A 42 5.69 -36.96 -0.45
C PHE A 42 6.23 -35.86 -1.36
N ARG A 43 7.41 -36.07 -1.97
CA ARG A 43 7.99 -35.13 -2.94
C ARG A 43 7.13 -34.99 -4.18
N LYS A 44 6.54 -36.09 -4.67
CA LYS A 44 5.65 -36.07 -5.84
C LYS A 44 4.38 -35.26 -5.55
N ALA A 45 3.72 -35.52 -4.43
CA ALA A 45 2.55 -34.75 -3.98
C ALA A 45 2.87 -33.27 -3.81
N THR A 46 4.01 -32.95 -3.18
CA THR A 46 4.47 -31.56 -3.00
C THR A 46 4.71 -30.86 -4.35
N ASN A 47 5.31 -31.56 -5.31
CA ASN A 47 5.56 -31.00 -6.64
C ASN A 47 4.26 -30.78 -7.43
N GLU A 48 3.27 -31.66 -7.30
CA GLU A 48 1.95 -31.48 -7.92
C GLU A 48 1.26 -30.23 -7.34
N ILE A 49 1.21 -30.09 -6.02
CA ILE A 49 0.66 -28.91 -5.35
C ILE A 49 1.37 -27.63 -5.82
N LYS A 50 2.70 -27.66 -5.94
CA LYS A 50 3.48 -26.52 -6.43
C LYS A 50 3.08 -26.15 -7.86
N ARG A 51 2.91 -27.15 -8.73
CA ARG A 51 2.53 -26.97 -10.13
C ARG A 51 1.10 -26.44 -10.26
N GLU A 52 0.16 -27.02 -9.53
CA GLU A 52 -1.22 -26.52 -9.46
C GLU A 52 -1.26 -25.07 -8.95
N LEU A 53 -0.44 -24.72 -7.95
CA LEU A 53 -0.36 -23.36 -7.45
C LEU A 53 0.24 -22.40 -8.49
N GLU A 54 1.31 -22.77 -9.19
CA GLU A 54 1.90 -21.94 -10.25
C GLU A 54 0.95 -21.74 -11.44
N GLU A 55 0.29 -22.81 -11.90
CA GLU A 55 -0.68 -22.74 -13.00
C GLU A 55 -1.88 -21.86 -12.61
N ASN A 56 -2.54 -22.12 -11.47
CA ASN A 56 -3.69 -21.33 -11.02
C ASN A 56 -3.34 -19.89 -10.60
N THR A 57 -2.14 -19.65 -10.06
CA THR A 57 -1.71 -18.30 -9.68
C THR A 57 -1.38 -17.45 -10.91
N SER A 58 -0.91 -18.05 -12.02
CA SER A 58 -0.63 -17.29 -13.25
C SER A 58 -1.89 -16.73 -13.89
N ASP A 59 -2.96 -17.53 -13.99
CA ASP A 59 -4.25 -17.08 -14.53
C ASP A 59 -4.94 -16.12 -13.56
N PHE A 60 -4.93 -16.41 -12.26
CA PHE A 60 -5.47 -15.49 -11.24
C PHE A 60 -4.71 -14.15 -11.20
N LYS A 61 -3.38 -14.16 -11.35
CA LYS A 61 -2.59 -12.92 -11.44
C LYS A 61 -2.94 -12.11 -12.67
N ARG A 62 -3.17 -12.76 -13.83
CA ARG A 62 -3.54 -12.08 -15.07
C ARG A 62 -4.90 -11.38 -14.93
N ASP A 63 -5.88 -12.05 -14.34
CA ASP A 63 -7.20 -11.48 -14.08
C ASP A 63 -7.13 -10.30 -13.07
N ILE A 64 -6.32 -10.42 -12.02
CA ILE A 64 -6.07 -9.34 -11.05
C ILE A 64 -5.36 -8.15 -11.70
N ASP A 65 -4.38 -8.40 -12.57
CA ASP A 65 -3.65 -7.34 -13.28
C ASP A 65 -4.55 -6.59 -14.27
N ASP A 66 -5.47 -7.29 -14.94
CA ASP A 66 -6.47 -6.68 -15.83
C ASP A 66 -7.46 -5.80 -15.06
N VAL A 67 -7.97 -6.26 -13.92
CA VAL A 67 -8.82 -5.46 -13.01
C VAL A 67 -8.06 -4.25 -12.47
N ARG A 68 -6.81 -4.44 -12.03
CA ARG A 68 -5.95 -3.36 -11.53
C ARG A 68 -5.71 -2.31 -12.61
N SER A 69 -5.49 -2.73 -13.86
CA SER A 69 -5.27 -1.82 -14.98
C SER A 69 -6.51 -0.98 -15.31
N THR A 70 -7.71 -1.57 -15.19
CA THR A 70 -8.99 -0.89 -15.43
C THR A 70 -9.28 0.13 -14.34
N ILE A 71 -9.15 -0.26 -13.06
CA ILE A 71 -9.30 0.63 -11.91
C ILE A 71 -8.30 1.79 -11.99
N SER A 72 -7.05 1.51 -12.36
CA SER A 72 -6.01 2.56 -12.46
C SER A 72 -6.30 3.56 -13.58
N ARG A 73 -6.86 3.11 -14.70
CA ARG A 73 -7.27 3.99 -15.80
C ARG A 73 -8.45 4.87 -15.39
N GLU A 74 -9.48 4.28 -14.80
CA GLU A 74 -10.67 5.00 -14.37
C GLU A 74 -10.35 6.00 -13.24
N ALA A 75 -9.54 5.59 -12.26
CA ALA A 75 -9.08 6.49 -11.20
C ALA A 75 -8.22 7.66 -11.73
N ASN A 76 -7.39 7.44 -12.75
CA ASN A 76 -6.62 8.51 -13.38
C ASN A 76 -7.50 9.47 -14.18
N GLN A 77 -8.53 8.97 -14.87
CA GLN A 77 -9.51 9.81 -15.57
C GLN A 77 -10.29 10.67 -14.57
N ILE A 78 -10.76 10.06 -13.48
CA ILE A 78 -11.45 10.78 -12.39
C ILE A 78 -10.55 11.86 -11.78
N LYS A 79 -9.27 11.57 -11.50
CA LYS A 79 -8.31 12.58 -11.03
C LYS A 79 -8.20 13.74 -12.02
N GLN A 80 -8.05 13.44 -13.30
CA GLN A 80 -7.87 14.46 -14.33
C GLN A 80 -9.11 15.34 -14.49
N ASP A 81 -10.32 14.77 -14.37
CA ASP A 81 -11.56 15.52 -14.44
C ASP A 81 -11.81 16.35 -13.17
N ILE A 82 -11.47 15.81 -12.00
CA ILE A 82 -11.46 16.58 -10.74
C ILE A 82 -10.48 17.75 -10.82
N ASP A 83 -9.27 17.57 -11.37
CA ASP A 83 -8.28 18.63 -11.52
C ASP A 83 -8.78 19.75 -12.46
N LYS A 84 -9.48 19.39 -13.55
CA LYS A 84 -10.11 20.37 -14.46
C LYS A 84 -11.25 21.14 -13.77
N VAL A 85 -12.11 20.44 -13.03
CA VAL A 85 -13.19 21.09 -12.26
C VAL A 85 -12.59 22.01 -11.20
N SER A 86 -11.60 21.54 -10.45
CA SER A 86 -10.92 22.30 -9.40
C SER A 86 -10.26 23.57 -9.95
N SER A 87 -9.57 23.48 -11.08
CA SER A 87 -8.95 24.65 -11.73
C SER A 87 -9.99 25.62 -12.29
N THR A 88 -11.12 25.15 -12.81
CA THR A 88 -12.23 26.01 -13.26
C THR A 88 -12.86 26.74 -12.09
N VAL A 89 -13.19 26.02 -11.01
CA VAL A 89 -13.77 26.58 -9.78
C VAL A 89 -12.82 27.60 -9.15
N THR A 90 -11.52 27.28 -9.05
CA THR A 90 -10.50 28.20 -8.53
C THR A 90 -10.49 29.49 -9.33
N ARG A 91 -10.48 29.39 -10.67
CA ARG A 91 -10.47 30.54 -11.57
C ARG A 91 -11.73 31.40 -11.43
N GLU A 92 -12.90 30.78 -11.35
CA GLU A 92 -14.17 31.49 -11.09
C GLU A 92 -14.17 32.19 -9.73
N THR A 93 -13.69 31.52 -8.67
CA THR A 93 -13.61 32.13 -7.34
C THR A 93 -12.60 33.27 -7.26
N GLU A 94 -11.49 33.22 -8.00
CA GLU A 94 -10.53 34.32 -8.12
C GLU A 94 -11.14 35.53 -8.82
N GLU A 95 -11.87 35.32 -9.92
CA GLU A 95 -12.58 36.39 -10.65
C GLU A 95 -13.65 37.04 -9.75
N ILE A 96 -14.47 36.23 -9.06
CA ILE A 96 -15.49 36.72 -8.12
C ILE A 96 -14.84 37.51 -6.97
N SER A 97 -13.74 37.00 -6.38
CA SER A 97 -13.06 37.70 -5.29
C SER A 97 -12.49 39.04 -5.72
N LYS A 98 -11.96 39.10 -6.95
CA LYS A 98 -11.42 40.33 -7.55
C LYS A 98 -12.53 41.36 -7.80
N ASP A 99 -13.67 40.94 -8.31
CA ASP A 99 -14.81 41.81 -8.57
C ASP A 99 -15.44 42.31 -7.27
N LEU A 100 -15.58 41.46 -6.25
CA LEU A 100 -16.08 41.85 -4.94
C LEU A 100 -15.19 42.92 -4.28
N ASN A 101 -13.88 42.71 -4.26
CA ASN A 101 -12.95 43.66 -3.63
C ASN A 101 -13.00 45.04 -4.30
N LYS A 102 -13.03 45.05 -5.64
CA LYS A 102 -13.14 46.28 -6.43
C LYS A 102 -14.42 47.07 -6.11
N ASN A 103 -15.55 46.37 -5.97
CA ASN A 103 -16.81 47.04 -5.62
C ASN A 103 -16.80 47.55 -4.17
N LEU A 104 -16.25 46.80 -3.20
CA LEU A 104 -16.14 47.25 -1.80
C LEU A 104 -15.27 48.51 -1.65
N ASP A 105 -14.18 48.61 -2.42
CA ASP A 105 -13.32 49.80 -2.45
C ASP A 105 -14.07 51.03 -2.95
N ASP A 106 -14.94 50.86 -3.95
CA ASP A 106 -15.76 51.96 -4.49
C ASP A 106 -16.93 52.35 -3.57
N LEU A 107 -17.42 51.40 -2.76
CA LEU A 107 -18.42 51.62 -1.72
C LEU A 107 -17.87 52.25 -0.43
N SER A 108 -16.57 52.14 -0.17
CA SER A 108 -15.94 52.70 1.03
C SER A 108 -15.55 54.18 0.85
N LYS A 109 -15.34 54.63 -0.39
CA LYS A 109 -14.95 56.01 -0.72
C LYS A 109 -16.00 57.11 -0.42
N PRO A 110 -17.33 56.88 -0.44
CA PRO A 110 -18.29 57.95 -0.18
C PRO A 110 -18.53 58.26 1.31
N VAL A 111 -18.13 57.38 2.25
CA VAL A 111 -18.54 57.51 3.66
C VAL A 111 -17.66 58.50 4.46
N GLU A 112 -16.44 58.81 4.02
CA GLU A 112 -15.57 59.79 4.71
C GLU A 112 -15.84 61.27 4.37
N SER A 113 -16.62 61.58 3.33
CA SER A 113 -16.83 62.98 2.90
C SER A 113 -18.12 63.65 3.40
N SER A 114 -19.00 62.92 4.10
CA SER A 114 -20.34 63.42 4.47
C SER A 114 -20.55 63.75 5.96
N THR A 115 -19.58 63.52 6.85
CA THR A 115 -19.72 63.84 8.29
C THR A 115 -18.87 65.03 8.77
N GLY A 116 -18.12 65.70 7.89
CA GLY A 116 -17.18 66.78 8.27
C GLY A 116 -17.59 68.22 7.92
N LYS A 117 -18.74 68.47 7.27
CA LYS A 117 -19.13 69.81 6.83
C LYS A 117 -20.60 70.09 7.13
N SER A 118 -20.93 70.27 8.40
CA SER A 118 -22.26 70.79 8.80
C SER A 118 -22.24 71.66 10.05
N ALA A 119 -21.06 72.04 10.54
CA ALA A 119 -20.94 72.83 11.77
C ALA A 119 -19.75 73.79 11.69
N ASP A 120 -19.79 74.80 10.80
CA ASP A 120 -19.05 76.06 11.08
C ASP A 120 -19.43 77.31 10.25
N GLU A 121 -20.55 77.31 9.51
CA GLU A 121 -20.96 78.53 8.78
C GLU A 121 -22.42 78.87 9.08
N ASN A 122 -22.74 79.10 10.36
CA ASN A 122 -23.94 79.87 10.72
C ASN A 122 -23.86 80.47 12.13
N TYR A 123 -22.93 81.40 12.35
CA TYR A 123 -23.03 82.43 13.39
C TYR A 123 -22.37 83.72 12.88
N ASP A 124 -22.99 84.34 11.87
CA ASP A 124 -22.75 85.76 11.57
C ASP A 124 -24.08 86.48 11.30
N TYR A 125 -25.01 86.29 12.22
CA TYR A 125 -26.10 87.21 12.48
C TYR A 125 -26.23 87.26 14.01
N LEU A 126 -26.36 88.48 14.56
CA LEU A 126 -26.56 88.87 15.97
C LEU A 126 -25.35 89.52 16.67
N GLN A 127 -25.11 90.81 16.36
CA GLN A 127 -24.73 91.93 17.25
C GLN A 127 -24.44 93.13 16.33
N ASP A 128 -25.14 94.28 16.30
CA ASP A 128 -25.87 95.08 17.30
C ASP A 128 -25.17 95.23 18.65
#